data_AF-A0A2E9BFF9-F1
#
_entry.id   AF-A0A2E9BFF9-F1
#
_cell.length_a   1.000
_cell.length_b   1.000
_cell.length_c   1.000
_cell.angle_alpha   90.00
_cell.angle_beta   90.00
_cell.angle_gamma   90.00
#
_symmetry.space_group_name_H-M   'P 1'
#
loop_
_entity.id
_entity.type
_entity.pdbx_description
1 polymer ?
#
loop_
_entity_poly.entity_id
_entity_poly.type
_entity_poly.pdbx_seq_one_letter_code
_entity_poly.pdbx_strand_id
1 'polypeptide(L)'
;MKYINEEIEENEGTINGIDGFCENPRYENCYIYYGMMPTAKCWVFTENNEVEIHNVIVYKNSDRHSGYGRYMISQIRAAFPDKTIWVNSWNCSRGFWEKMAEEGYIDEIENEYDWPCSNSSCMTCHPIRNDNRRRSYF
;
A
#
# COMPACT_ATOMS: atom_id res chain seq x y z
N MET A 1 34.25 -10.12 6.95
CA MET A 1 33.03 -9.30 7.15
C MET A 1 31.90 -10.23 7.53
N LYS A 2 31.35 -10.09 8.74
CA LYS A 2 30.13 -10.80 9.16
C LYS A 2 28.96 -9.87 8.86
N TYR A 3 28.03 -10.32 8.03
CA TYR A 3 26.75 -9.65 7.84
C TYR A 3 25.95 -9.86 9.12
N ILE A 4 25.51 -8.76 9.75
CA ILE A 4 24.61 -8.80 10.89
C ILE A 4 23.22 -8.83 10.26
N ASN A 5 22.57 -9.99 10.32
CA ASN A 5 21.13 -10.07 10.08
C ASN A 5 20.47 -9.49 11.33
N GLU A 6 20.02 -8.25 11.26
CA GLU A 6 19.14 -7.69 12.28
C GLU A 6 17.77 -8.37 12.11
N GLU A 7 17.51 -9.38 12.95
CA GLU A 7 16.19 -9.97 13.13
C GLU A 7 15.29 -8.89 13.72
N ILE A 8 14.22 -8.53 12.99
CA ILE A 8 13.17 -7.67 13.49
C ILE A 8 12.57 -8.35 14.72
N GLU A 9 12.52 -7.68 15.87
CA GLU A 9 11.81 -8.17 17.07
C GLU A 9 10.30 -8.18 16.78
N GLU A 10 9.82 -9.25 16.17
CA GLU A 10 8.41 -9.51 15.95
C GLU A 10 7.76 -10.00 17.25
N ASN A 11 7.10 -9.09 17.98
CA ASN A 11 6.02 -9.51 18.88
C ASN A 11 4.76 -9.67 18.03
N GLU A 12 3.96 -10.72 18.26
CA GLU A 12 2.77 -11.02 17.44
C GLU A 12 1.96 -9.74 17.09
N GLY A 13 2.02 -9.35 15.82
CA GLY A 13 1.29 -8.22 15.25
C GLY A 13 1.84 -6.80 15.51
N THR A 14 3.08 -6.67 15.96
CA THR A 14 3.79 -5.39 16.12
C THR A 14 5.11 -5.42 15.35
N ILE A 15 5.39 -4.37 14.58
CA ILE A 15 6.66 -4.22 13.84
C ILE A 15 7.26 -2.85 14.17
N ASN A 16 8.48 -2.83 14.72
CA ASN A 16 9.19 -1.61 15.14
C ASN A 16 8.32 -0.65 15.98
N GLY A 17 7.54 -1.21 16.90
CA GLY A 17 6.65 -0.46 17.80
C GLY A 17 5.34 0.04 17.17
N ILE A 18 5.04 -0.36 15.93
CA ILE A 18 3.77 -0.09 15.26
C ILE A 18 2.90 -1.34 15.32
N ASP A 19 1.77 -1.23 16.01
CA ASP A 19 0.80 -2.32 16.17
C ASP A 19 -0.10 -2.48 14.94
N GLY A 20 -0.72 -3.65 14.82
CA GLY A 20 -1.81 -3.91 13.89
C GLY A 20 -1.39 -4.64 12.63
N PHE A 21 -0.23 -5.31 12.63
CA PHE A 21 0.16 -6.23 11.58
C PHE A 21 -0.42 -7.62 11.85
N CYS A 22 -0.76 -8.34 10.80
CA CYS A 22 -1.20 -9.73 10.90
C CYS A 22 -0.71 -10.45 9.65
N GLU A 23 -0.08 -11.61 9.81
CA GLU A 23 0.35 -12.41 8.66
C GLU A 23 -0.83 -12.71 7.75
N ASN A 24 -0.59 -12.58 6.45
CA ASN A 24 -1.56 -12.93 5.43
C ASN A 24 -1.51 -14.45 5.22
N PRO A 25 -2.57 -15.22 5.53
CA PRO A 25 -2.52 -16.68 5.47
C PRO A 25 -2.40 -17.24 4.05
N ARG A 26 -2.41 -16.40 3.03
CA ARG A 26 -2.37 -16.79 1.61
C ARG A 26 -1.04 -16.49 0.92
N TYR A 27 -0.22 -15.63 1.50
CA TYR A 27 0.98 -15.13 0.85
C TYR A 27 2.13 -15.11 1.86
N GLU A 28 3.24 -15.71 1.49
CA GLU A 28 4.47 -15.67 2.27
C GLU A 28 5.01 -14.23 2.33
N ASN A 29 5.66 -13.89 3.46
CA ASN A 29 6.26 -12.58 3.70
C ASN A 29 5.29 -11.39 3.52
N CYS A 30 3.99 -11.62 3.70
CA CYS A 30 2.96 -10.60 3.53
C CYS A 30 2.23 -10.38 4.84
N TYR A 31 2.15 -9.12 5.27
CA TYR A 31 1.34 -8.70 6.39
C TYR A 31 0.14 -7.91 5.89
N ILE A 32 -1.01 -8.06 6.54
CA ILE A 32 -2.15 -7.16 6.43
C ILE A 32 -2.05 -6.16 7.57
N TYR A 33 -1.96 -4.87 7.23
CA TYR A 33 -2.00 -3.80 8.21
C TYR A 33 -3.45 -3.43 8.55
N TYR A 34 -3.89 -3.80 9.75
CA TYR A 34 -5.20 -3.56 10.33
C TYR A 34 -5.23 -2.45 11.38
N GLY A 35 -4.12 -1.75 11.65
CA GLY A 35 -4.05 -0.67 12.65
C GLY A 35 -5.05 0.48 12.42
N MET A 36 -5.72 0.51 11.26
CA MET A 36 -6.74 1.49 10.90
C MET A 36 -8.13 0.90 10.60
N MET A 37 -8.38 -0.37 10.91
CA MET A 37 -9.72 -0.94 10.74
C MET A 37 -10.74 -0.24 11.65
N PRO A 38 -11.98 0.00 11.18
CA PRO A 38 -12.55 -0.41 9.89
C PRO A 38 -12.40 0.63 8.75
N THR A 39 -11.55 1.65 8.91
CA THR A 39 -11.45 2.80 7.99
C THR A 39 -10.55 2.51 6.79
N ALA A 40 -9.38 1.92 7.04
CA ALA A 40 -8.39 1.66 6.01
C ALA A 40 -7.55 0.39 6.27
N LYS A 41 -6.95 -0.15 5.22
CA LYS A 41 -5.94 -1.21 5.29
C LYS A 41 -5.00 -1.18 4.09
N CYS A 42 -3.88 -1.87 4.21
CA CYS A 42 -3.01 -2.24 3.09
C CYS A 42 -2.40 -3.63 3.33
N TRP A 43 -1.79 -4.17 2.29
CA TRP A 43 -0.92 -5.33 2.36
C TRP A 43 0.53 -4.86 2.25
N VAL A 44 1.41 -5.51 2.99
CA VAL A 44 2.82 -5.14 3.10
C VAL A 44 3.63 -6.40 2.86
N PHE A 45 4.30 -6.47 1.70
CA PHE A 45 5.21 -7.55 1.38
C PHE A 45 6.62 -7.12 1.78
N THR A 46 7.34 -7.98 2.48
CA THR A 46 8.68 -7.69 2.99
C THR A 46 9.67 -8.68 2.40
N GLU A 47 10.64 -8.21 1.60
CA GLU A 47 11.68 -9.08 1.04
C GLU A 47 13.02 -8.37 1.10
N ASN A 48 14.03 -9.03 1.69
CA ASN A 48 15.38 -8.47 1.85
C ASN A 48 15.36 -7.07 2.49
N ASN A 49 15.78 -6.04 1.75
CA ASN A 49 15.81 -4.65 2.18
C ASN A 49 14.67 -3.80 1.60
N GLU A 50 13.63 -4.45 1.10
CA GLU A 50 12.53 -3.81 0.40
C GLU A 50 11.18 -4.15 1.03
N VAL A 51 10.27 -3.20 0.91
CA VAL A 51 8.87 -3.33 1.31
C VAL A 51 7.99 -2.88 0.16
N GLU A 52 7.19 -3.80 -0.36
CA GLU A 52 6.20 -3.49 -1.39
C GLU A 52 4.81 -3.31 -0.76
N ILE A 53 4.18 -2.17 -1.02
CA ILE A 53 2.83 -1.89 -0.52
C ILE A 53 1.78 -2.23 -1.57
N HIS A 54 0.83 -3.08 -1.17
CA HIS A 54 -0.27 -3.53 -2.01
C HIS A 54 -1.63 -3.19 -1.41
N ASN A 55 -2.67 -3.31 -2.25
CA ASN A 55 -4.07 -3.36 -1.82
C ASN A 55 -4.49 -2.25 -0.82
N VAL A 56 -4.03 -1.02 -1.10
CA VAL A 56 -4.33 0.15 -0.28
C VAL A 56 -5.78 0.57 -0.46
N ILE A 57 -6.54 0.54 0.63
CA ILE A 57 -7.98 0.82 0.63
C ILE A 57 -8.32 1.80 1.75
N VAL A 58 -9.00 2.90 1.40
CA VAL A 58 -9.86 3.67 2.31
C VAL A 58 -11.30 3.33 1.95
N TYR A 59 -12.02 2.71 2.87
CA TYR A 59 -13.25 1.98 2.57
C TYR A 59 -14.41 2.88 2.17
N LYS A 60 -14.74 3.89 2.99
CA LYS A 60 -15.87 4.77 2.73
C LYS A 60 -15.42 5.98 1.92
N ASN A 61 -16.25 6.39 0.97
CA ASN A 61 -15.99 7.63 0.21
C ASN A 61 -15.96 8.87 1.10
N SER A 62 -16.73 8.90 2.20
CA SER A 62 -16.70 9.98 3.20
C SER A 62 -15.36 10.13 3.91
N ASP A 63 -14.58 9.07 3.95
CA ASP A 63 -13.30 9.02 4.67
C ASP A 63 -12.13 9.33 3.70
N ARG A 64 -12.40 9.37 2.40
CA ARG A 64 -11.43 9.78 1.39
C ARG A 64 -11.22 11.29 1.45
N HIS A 65 -9.99 11.71 1.16
CA HIS A 65 -9.53 13.10 1.33
C HIS A 65 -9.48 13.60 2.78
N SER A 66 -9.67 12.71 3.77
CA SER A 66 -9.59 13.04 5.20
C SER A 66 -8.24 12.66 5.84
N GLY A 67 -7.22 12.39 5.02
CA GLY A 67 -5.86 12.08 5.48
C GLY A 67 -5.61 10.65 5.95
N TYR A 68 -6.62 9.76 6.01
CA TYR A 68 -6.41 8.39 6.49
C TYR A 68 -5.41 7.57 5.66
N GLY A 69 -5.44 7.71 4.32
CA GLY A 69 -4.46 7.04 3.45
C GLY A 69 -3.03 7.50 3.78
N ARG A 70 -2.83 8.81 3.93
CA ARG A 70 -1.54 9.39 4.31
C ARG A 70 -1.06 8.89 5.67
N TYR A 71 -1.94 8.90 6.67
CA TYR A 71 -1.62 8.40 8.00
C TYR A 71 -1.21 6.92 7.93
N MET A 72 -1.96 6.09 7.21
CA MET A 72 -1.63 4.67 7.02
C MET A 72 -0.21 4.47 6.48
N ILE A 73 0.14 5.14 5.37
CA ILE A 73 1.47 4.98 4.77
C ILE A 73 2.57 5.51 5.69
N SER A 74 2.31 6.57 6.47
CA SER A 74 3.27 7.04 7.48
C SER A 74 3.53 6.01 8.60
N GLN A 75 2.52 5.21 8.97
CA GLN A 75 2.70 4.10 9.92
C GLN A 75 3.52 2.97 9.31
N ILE A 76 3.34 2.66 8.03
CA ILE A 76 4.18 1.68 7.34
C ILE A 76 5.64 2.16 7.27
N ARG A 77 5.87 3.44 6.94
CA ARG A 77 7.23 4.02 7.00
C ARG A 77 7.84 3.91 8.40
N ALA A 78 7.07 4.23 9.44
CA ALA A 78 7.56 4.13 10.82
C ALA A 78 7.87 2.67 11.21
N ALA A 79 7.11 1.70 10.69
CA ALA A 79 7.36 0.28 10.90
C ALA A 79 8.59 -0.23 10.15
N PHE A 80 8.99 0.42 9.04
CA PHE A 80 10.13 0.00 8.22
C PHE A 80 11.04 1.21 7.90
N PRO A 81 11.70 1.80 8.91
CA PRO A 81 12.43 3.06 8.74
C PRO A 81 13.62 2.94 7.79
N ASP A 82 14.31 1.79 7.80
CA ASP A 82 15.56 1.57 7.05
C ASP A 82 15.39 0.75 5.76
N LYS A 83 14.14 0.43 5.38
CA LYS A 83 13.83 -0.33 4.16
C LYS A 83 13.47 0.62 3.02
N THR A 84 13.80 0.21 1.80
CA THR A 84 13.26 0.84 0.59
C THR A 84 11.78 0.46 0.48
N ILE A 85 10.88 1.43 0.51
CA ILE A 85 9.45 1.21 0.37
C ILE A 85 9.01 1.64 -1.02
N TRP A 86 8.38 0.74 -1.75
CA TRP A 86 7.94 1.01 -3.11
C TRP A 86 6.52 0.51 -3.39
N VAL A 87 5.94 1.01 -4.48
CA VAL A 87 4.57 0.69 -4.87
C VAL A 87 4.36 0.69 -6.38
N ASN A 88 3.51 -0.23 -6.83
CA ASN A 88 2.84 -0.16 -8.12
C ASN A 88 1.56 0.69 -8.04
N SER A 89 1.42 1.71 -8.89
CA SER A 89 0.31 2.66 -8.81
C SER A 89 -0.60 2.65 -10.05
N TRP A 90 -1.91 2.77 -9.85
CA TRP A 90 -2.84 3.09 -10.93
C TRP A 90 -2.78 4.59 -11.26
N ASN A 91 -3.00 4.95 -12.53
CA ASN A 91 -3.00 6.35 -12.97
C ASN A 91 -3.96 7.25 -12.16
N CYS A 92 -5.09 6.70 -11.68
CA CYS A 92 -6.04 7.45 -10.86
C CYS A 92 -5.64 7.65 -9.39
N SER A 93 -4.68 6.88 -8.89
CA SER A 93 -4.10 7.06 -7.55
C SER A 93 -2.69 7.62 -7.59
N ARG A 94 -2.12 7.85 -8.79
CA ARG A 94 -0.74 8.32 -8.99
C ARG A 94 -0.41 9.57 -8.17
N GLY A 95 -1.27 10.59 -8.22
CA GLY A 95 -1.05 11.82 -7.46
C GLY A 95 -1.04 11.63 -5.93
N PHE A 96 -1.72 10.61 -5.41
CA PHE A 96 -1.60 10.26 -3.98
C PHE A 96 -0.21 9.70 -3.67
N TRP A 97 0.31 8.80 -4.51
CA TRP A 97 1.61 8.16 -4.30
C TRP A 97 2.77 9.11 -4.52
N GLU A 98 2.69 9.99 -5.53
CA GLU A 98 3.66 11.07 -5.72
C GLU A 98 3.76 11.95 -4.47
N LYS A 99 2.62 12.26 -3.84
CA LYS A 99 2.59 12.98 -2.56
C LYS A 99 3.27 12.19 -1.42
N MET A 100 3.07 10.88 -1.35
CA MET A 100 3.71 10.04 -0.33
C MET A 100 5.22 9.96 -0.52
N ALA A 101 5.70 9.96 -1.77
CA ALA A 101 7.12 10.02 -2.09
C ALA A 101 7.72 11.39 -1.73
N GLU A 102 7.04 12.49 -2.10
CA GLU A 102 7.43 13.86 -1.71
C GLU A 102 7.56 14.03 -0.19
N GLU A 103 6.71 13.36 0.58
CA GLU A 103 6.71 13.42 2.04
C GLU A 103 7.68 12.41 2.69
N GLY A 104 8.40 11.62 1.90
CA GLY A 104 9.38 10.64 2.38
C GLY A 104 8.75 9.40 3.02
N TYR A 105 7.47 9.13 2.78
CA TYR A 105 6.81 7.93 3.29
C TYR A 105 7.03 6.70 2.40
N ILE A 106 7.28 6.90 1.11
CA ILE A 106 7.78 5.86 0.20
C ILE A 106 9.01 6.40 -0.54
N ASP A 107 9.81 5.50 -1.10
CA ASP A 107 11.00 5.85 -1.88
C ASP A 107 10.69 5.82 -3.38
N GLU A 108 9.95 4.81 -3.86
CA GLU A 108 9.82 4.56 -5.30
C GLU A 108 8.39 4.21 -5.76
N ILE A 109 8.09 4.55 -7.02
CA ILE A 109 6.85 4.16 -7.71
C ILE A 109 7.21 3.39 -8.99
N GLU A 110 7.32 2.08 -8.88
CA GLU A 110 7.90 1.19 -9.90
C GLU A 110 6.87 0.61 -10.90
N ASN A 111 6.15 1.48 -11.60
CA ASN A 111 5.28 1.01 -12.67
C ASN A 111 6.09 0.49 -13.87
N GLU A 112 6.16 -0.82 -14.06
CA GLU A 112 6.69 -1.40 -15.32
C GLU A 112 5.75 -1.17 -16.52
N TYR A 113 4.46 -0.95 -16.25
CA TYR A 113 3.42 -0.71 -17.26
C TYR A 113 2.21 0.02 -16.66
N ASP A 114 1.34 0.54 -17.54
CA ASP A 114 0.05 1.08 -17.14
C ASP A 114 -0.82 -0.02 -16.52
N TRP A 115 -0.99 0.04 -15.21
CA TRP A 115 -1.81 -0.93 -14.51
C TRP A 115 -3.30 -0.76 -14.84
N PRO A 116 -4.02 -1.83 -15.20
CA PRO A 116 -5.43 -1.74 -15.54
C PRO A 116 -6.25 -1.37 -14.31
N CYS A 117 -6.88 -0.19 -14.35
CA CYS A 117 -7.79 0.24 -13.30
C CYS A 117 -9.06 -0.62 -13.27
N SER A 118 -9.22 -1.39 -12.19
CA SER A 118 -10.37 -2.29 -11.98
C SER A 118 -11.66 -1.54 -11.63
N ASN A 119 -11.56 -0.26 -11.23
CA ASN A 119 -12.72 0.59 -10.99
C ASN A 119 -13.32 1.04 -12.34
N SER A 120 -14.42 0.40 -12.73
CA SER A 120 -15.08 0.65 -14.01
C SER A 120 -15.71 2.03 -14.14
N SER A 121 -15.97 2.74 -13.04
CA SER A 121 -16.49 4.12 -13.03
C SER A 121 -15.40 5.17 -12.85
N CYS A 122 -14.12 4.78 -12.87
CA CYS A 122 -13.01 5.72 -12.76
C CYS A 122 -12.88 6.57 -14.04
N MET A 123 -13.27 7.83 -13.97
CA MET A 123 -13.17 8.75 -15.12
C MET A 123 -11.73 9.17 -15.44
N THR A 124 -10.82 9.12 -14.47
CA THR A 124 -9.39 9.39 -14.72
C THR A 124 -8.75 8.31 -15.58
N CYS A 125 -9.06 7.04 -15.32
CA CYS A 125 -8.50 5.93 -16.09
C CYS A 125 -9.34 5.57 -17.32
N HIS A 126 -10.64 5.86 -17.31
CA HIS A 126 -11.58 5.48 -18.36
C HIS A 126 -12.40 6.69 -18.86
N PRO A 127 -11.77 7.75 -19.39
CA PRO A 127 -12.46 9.01 -19.71
C PRO A 127 -13.51 8.89 -20.83
N ILE A 128 -13.42 7.86 -21.68
CA ILE A 128 -14.29 7.63 -22.85
C ILE A 128 -15.47 6.69 -22.52
N ARG A 129 -15.53 6.10 -21.31
CA ARG A 129 -16.63 5.18 -20.97
C ARG A 129 -17.92 5.93 -20.71
N ASN A 130 -18.83 5.85 -21.68
CA ASN A 130 -20.20 6.36 -21.58
C ASN A 130 -21.15 5.40 -20.84
N ASP A 131 -20.75 4.15 -20.56
CA ASP A 131 -21.55 3.22 -19.77
C ASP A 131 -20.74 2.56 -18.65
N ASN A 132 -21.43 2.29 -17.53
CA ASN A 132 -20.85 1.64 -16.34
C ASN A 132 -20.62 0.12 -16.55
N ARG A 133 -20.45 -0.36 -17.79
CA ARG A 133 -20.33 -1.81 -18.04
C ARG A 133 -18.89 -2.27 -17.76
N ARG A 134 -18.74 -3.25 -16.87
CA ARG A 134 -17.48 -4.00 -16.71
C ARG A 134 -17.14 -4.68 -18.04
N ARG A 135 -15.86 -4.71 -18.44
CA ARG A 135 -15.38 -5.80 -19.29
C ARG A 135 -15.55 -7.08 -18.46
N SER A 136 -16.51 -7.93 -18.83
CA SER A 136 -16.46 -9.34 -18.42
C SER A 136 -15.27 -9.94 -19.16
N TYR A 137 -14.14 -10.11 -18.48
CA TYR A 137 -13.20 -11.14 -18.90
C TYR A 137 -13.69 -12.45 -18.28
N PHE A 138 -14.66 -13.06 -18.96
CA PHE A 138 -14.96 -14.49 -19.02
C PHE A 138 -15.70 -14.74 -20.34
#